data_AF-X1SS22-F1
#
_entry.id   AF-X1SS22-F1
#
_cell.length_a   1.000
_cell.length_b   1.000
_cell.length_c   1.000
_cell.angle_alpha   90.00
_cell.angle_beta   90.00
_cell.angle_gamma   90.00
#
_symmetry.space_group_name_H-M   'P 1'
#
loop_
_entity.id
_entity.type
_entity.pdbx_description
1 polymer ?
#
loop_
_entity_poly.entity_id
_entity_poly.type
_entity_poly.pdbx_seq_one_letter_code
_entity_poly.pdbx_strand_id
1 'polypeptide(L)'
;MKISQLIREKAKKNPKIIVLPEGEEPRMIKAAETIIREGFASLILLGKEESIKSKARELGVDLSNKIQIINPKDSEKLKEYAETYYQLRKNKGVNSDEAYQLLENSLYFGA
;
A
#
# COMPACT_ATOMS: atom_id res chain seq x y z
N MET A 1 -29.42 -11.42 3.93
CA MET A 1 -27.96 -11.35 4.16
C MET A 1 -27.39 -10.22 3.30
N LYS A 2 -26.58 -9.30 3.85
CA LYS A 2 -26.06 -8.14 3.08
C LYS A 2 -24.95 -8.60 2.12
N ILE A 3 -24.95 -8.10 0.88
CA ILE A 3 -23.97 -8.47 -0.17
C ILE A 3 -22.51 -8.29 0.32
N SER A 4 -22.23 -7.24 1.10
CA SER A 4 -20.90 -6.98 1.66
C SER A 4 -20.35 -8.10 2.54
N GLN A 5 -21.21 -8.78 3.31
CA GLN A 5 -20.79 -9.91 4.14
C GLN A 5 -20.40 -11.11 3.27
N LEU A 6 -21.18 -11.41 2.23
CA LEU A 6 -20.88 -12.50 1.30
C LEU A 6 -19.52 -12.30 0.61
N ILE A 7 -19.18 -11.06 0.23
CA ILE A 7 -17.90 -10.74 -0.39
C ILE A 7 -16.74 -10.94 0.60
N ARG A 8 -16.89 -10.47 1.84
CA ARG A 8 -15.87 -10.65 2.89
C ARG A 8 -15.61 -12.12 3.20
N GLU A 9 -16.65 -12.94 3.31
CA GLU A 9 -16.50 -14.37 3.55
C GLU A 9 -15.79 -15.09 2.41
N LYS A 10 -16.01 -14.68 1.15
CA LYS A 10 -15.24 -15.20 0.02
C LYS A 10 -13.78 -14.78 0.07
N ALA A 11 -13.50 -13.52 0.41
CA ALA A 11 -12.14 -13.00 0.52
C ALA A 11 -11.33 -13.72 1.63
N LYS A 12 -11.94 -14.02 2.78
CA LYS A 12 -11.29 -14.80 3.87
C LYS A 12 -10.82 -16.20 3.43
N LYS A 13 -11.48 -16.83 2.45
CA LYS A 13 -11.08 -18.17 1.96
C LYS A 13 -9.78 -18.15 1.15
N ASN A 14 -9.42 -16.99 0.59
CA ASN A 14 -8.20 -16.81 -0.18
C ASN A 14 -7.72 -15.36 -0.04
N PRO A 15 -7.17 -14.98 1.14
CA PRO A 15 -6.77 -13.62 1.40
C PRO A 15 -5.73 -13.16 0.39
N LYS A 16 -5.98 -12.02 -0.25
CA LYS A 16 -5.04 -11.38 -1.19
C LYS A 16 -4.20 -10.33 -0.48
N ILE A 17 -3.05 -10.03 -1.06
CA ILE A 17 -2.24 -8.88 -0.66
C ILE A 17 -2.83 -7.64 -1.34
N ILE A 18 -3.18 -6.64 -0.55
CA ILE A 18 -3.68 -5.35 -1.03
C ILE A 18 -2.66 -4.27 -0.64
N VAL A 19 -2.19 -3.52 -1.63
CA VAL A 19 -1.36 -2.34 -1.42
C VAL A 19 -2.27 -1.14 -1.20
N LEU A 20 -1.99 -0.35 -0.17
CA LEU A 20 -2.69 0.88 0.16
C LEU A 20 -1.71 2.05 0.06
N PRO A 21 -1.68 2.75 -1.08
CA PRO A 21 -0.72 3.82 -1.36
C PRO A 21 -0.81 5.03 -0.42
N GLU A 22 -2.00 5.31 0.10
CA GLU A 22 -2.29 6.44 0.98
C GLU A 22 -2.14 6.04 2.46
N GLY A 23 -1.04 5.36 2.80
CA GLY A 23 -0.85 4.73 4.12
C GLY A 23 -0.84 5.71 5.30
N GLU A 24 -0.58 7.00 5.05
CA GLU A 24 -0.59 8.07 6.05
C GLU A 24 -1.98 8.70 6.25
N GLU A 25 -2.97 8.33 5.41
CA GLU A 25 -4.32 8.87 5.48
C GLU A 25 -5.13 8.21 6.63
N PRO A 26 -5.79 8.99 7.51
CA PRO A 26 -6.45 8.47 8.71
C PRO A 26 -7.54 7.40 8.49
N ARG A 27 -8.34 7.53 7.43
CA ARG A 27 -9.38 6.55 7.09
C ARG A 27 -8.74 5.26 6.58
N MET A 28 -7.62 5.36 5.85
CA MET A 28 -6.86 4.20 5.39
C MET A 28 -6.30 3.39 6.55
N ILE A 29 -5.72 4.07 7.55
CA ILE A 29 -5.20 3.44 8.78
C ILE A 29 -6.32 2.72 9.56
N LYS A 30 -7.49 3.36 9.73
CA LYS A 30 -8.65 2.73 10.38
C LYS A 30 -9.19 1.52 9.60
N ALA A 31 -9.21 1.61 8.26
CA ALA A 31 -9.62 0.50 7.42
C ALA A 31 -8.64 -0.68 7.55
N ALA A 32 -7.34 -0.40 7.61
CA ALA A 32 -6.30 -1.41 7.73
C ALA A 32 -6.48 -2.29 8.98
N GLU A 33 -6.81 -1.68 10.12
CA GLU A 33 -7.13 -2.40 11.36
C GLU A 33 -8.28 -3.39 11.15
N THR A 34 -9.38 -2.92 10.54
CA THR A 34 -10.58 -3.73 10.32
C THR A 34 -10.28 -4.92 9.40
N ILE A 35 -9.51 -4.68 8.33
CA ILE A 35 -9.14 -5.71 7.36
C ILE A 35 -8.31 -6.82 8.02
N ILE A 36 -7.31 -6.45 8.82
CA ILE A 36 -6.44 -7.41 9.51
C ILE A 36 -7.16 -8.13 10.65
N ARG A 37 -7.99 -7.41 11.43
CA ARG A 37 -8.80 -8.00 12.51
C ARG A 37 -9.79 -9.02 11.97
N GLU A 38 -10.44 -8.72 10.85
CA GLU A 38 -11.38 -9.65 10.22
C GLU A 38 -10.69 -10.69 9.32
N GLY A 39 -9.43 -10.48 8.94
CA GLY A 39 -8.60 -11.46 8.25
C GLY A 39 -8.99 -11.71 6.79
N PHE A 40 -9.58 -10.74 6.10
CA PHE A 40 -10.02 -10.92 4.70
C PHE A 40 -9.02 -10.42 3.65
N ALA A 41 -7.92 -9.80 4.05
CA ALA A 41 -6.75 -9.51 3.20
C ALA A 41 -5.48 -9.32 4.04
N SER A 42 -4.33 -9.48 3.42
CA SER A 42 -3.03 -9.02 3.93
C SER A 42 -2.74 -7.64 3.36
N LEU A 43 -2.06 -6.78 4.11
CA LEU A 43 -1.87 -5.38 3.73
C LEU A 43 -0.41 -4.97 3.62
N ILE A 44 -0.15 -4.12 2.63
CA ILE A 44 1.05 -3.30 2.52
C ILE A 44 0.60 -1.85 2.55
N LEU A 45 1.02 -1.07 3.56
CA LEU A 45 0.84 0.37 3.58
C LEU A 45 2.07 1.04 2.97
N LEU A 46 1.86 1.99 2.07
CA LEU A 46 2.95 2.80 1.53
C LEU A 46 3.03 4.15 2.25
N GLY A 47 4.23 4.53 2.67
CA GLY A 47 4.50 5.80 3.33
C GLY A 47 5.62 5.69 4.36
N LYS A 48 5.92 6.80 5.04
CA LYS A 48 6.99 6.82 6.04
C LYS A 48 6.52 6.08 7.30
N GLU A 49 7.29 5.09 7.72
CA GLU A 49 6.91 4.22 8.84
C GLU A 49 6.60 4.99 10.13
N GLU A 50 7.44 5.97 10.49
CA GLU A 50 7.21 6.79 11.68
C GLU A 50 5.91 7.62 11.57
N SER A 51 5.62 8.18 10.39
CA SER A 51 4.39 8.95 10.15
C SER A 51 3.14 8.08 10.33
N ILE A 52 3.14 6.89 9.73
CA ILE A 52 2.04 5.93 9.80
C ILE A 52 1.84 5.46 11.25
N LYS A 53 2.91 5.06 11.93
CA LYS A 53 2.85 4.61 13.33
C LYS A 53 2.41 5.73 14.27
N SER A 54 2.88 6.95 14.08
CA SER A 54 2.42 8.11 14.87
C SER A 54 0.93 8.35 14.69
N LYS A 55 0.46 8.35 13.44
CA LYS A 55 -0.96 8.54 13.14
C LYS A 55 -1.83 7.42 13.70
N ALA A 56 -1.38 6.17 13.64
CA ALA A 56 -2.08 5.04 14.25
C ALA A 56 -2.22 5.21 15.77
N ARG A 57 -1.15 5.62 16.46
CA ARG A 57 -1.18 5.93 17.90
C ARG A 57 -2.19 7.03 18.23
N GLU A 58 -2.18 8.13 17.46
CA GLU A 58 -3.14 9.23 17.63
C GLU A 58 -4.60 8.78 17.44
N LEU A 59 -4.83 7.82 16.55
CA LEU A 59 -6.16 7.28 16.24
C LEU A 59 -6.58 6.13 17.18
N GLY A 60 -5.70 5.69 18.09
CA GLY A 60 -5.94 4.53 18.95
C GLY A 60 -6.05 3.20 18.18
N VAL A 61 -5.41 3.13 17.01
CA VAL A 61 -5.42 1.96 16.12
C VAL A 61 -4.16 1.13 16.36
N ASP A 62 -4.35 -0.18 16.58
CA ASP A 62 -3.23 -1.13 16.63
C ASP A 62 -2.91 -1.66 15.22
N LEU A 63 -1.81 -1.17 14.66
CA LEU A 63 -1.24 -1.74 13.45
C LEU A 63 -0.44 -3.00 13.83
N SER A 64 -1.14 -4.13 13.85
CA SER A 64 -0.54 -5.44 14.08
C SER A 64 0.71 -5.66 13.22
N ASN A 65 1.71 -6.38 13.77
CA ASN A 65 2.93 -6.81 13.05
C ASN A 65 2.68 -7.60 11.75
N LYS A 66 1.41 -7.90 11.43
CA LYS A 66 0.96 -8.51 10.17
C LYS A 66 0.85 -7.52 9.01
N ILE A 67 0.89 -6.20 9.26
CA ILE A 67 0.88 -5.17 8.22
C ILE A 67 2.32 -4.83 7.85
N GLN A 68 2.66 -4.98 6.58
CA GLN A 68 3.93 -4.50 6.07
C GLN A 68 3.83 -3.01 5.77
N ILE A 69 4.84 -2.24 6.16
CA ILE A 69 4.97 -0.82 5.82
C ILE A 69 6.19 -0.66 4.93
N ILE A 70 6.04 0.00 3.78
CA ILE A 70 7.13 0.26 2.85
C ILE A 70 7.15 1.76 2.55
N ASN A 71 8.29 2.40 2.73
CA ASN A 71 8.52 3.73 2.16
C ASN A 71 9.04 3.55 0.73
N PRO A 72 8.34 3.98 -0.33
CA PRO A 72 8.81 3.86 -1.71
C PRO A 72 10.23 4.40 -1.92
N LYS A 73 10.56 5.52 -1.28
CA LYS A 73 11.86 6.19 -1.40
C LYS A 73 13.05 5.38 -0.87
N ASP A 74 12.80 4.55 0.13
CA ASP A 74 13.84 3.75 0.78
C ASP A 74 13.78 2.27 0.34
N SER A 75 12.88 1.94 -0.58
CA SER A 75 12.65 0.57 -1.01
C SER A 75 13.73 0.09 -1.95
N GLU A 76 14.29 -1.09 -1.68
CA GLU A 76 15.22 -1.79 -2.58
C GLU A 76 14.60 -2.06 -3.97
N LYS A 77 13.27 -2.07 -4.05
CA LYS A 77 12.52 -2.30 -5.30
C LYS A 77 12.35 -1.05 -6.15
N LEU A 78 12.62 0.14 -5.62
CA LEU A 78 12.40 1.40 -6.34
C LEU A 78 13.10 1.42 -7.70
N LYS A 79 14.37 1.01 -7.75
CA LYS A 79 15.15 0.99 -8.99
C LYS A 79 14.57 0.01 -10.02
N GLU A 80 14.20 -1.19 -9.58
CA GLU A 80 13.60 -2.23 -10.43
C GLU A 80 12.25 -1.76 -11.02
N TYR A 81 11.42 -1.14 -10.18
CA TYR A 81 10.10 -0.66 -10.58
C TYR A 81 10.20 0.56 -11.51
N ALA A 82 11.11 1.49 -11.22
CA ALA A 82 11.38 2.64 -12.08
C ALA A 82 11.87 2.21 -13.47
N GLU A 83 12.80 1.24 -13.55
CA GLU A 83 13.27 0.70 -14.82
C GLU A 83 12.13 0.04 -15.59
N THR A 84 11.33 -0.79 -14.91
CA THR A 84 10.15 -1.44 -15.52
C THR A 84 9.17 -0.39 -16.06
N TYR A 85 8.87 0.65 -15.27
CA TYR A 85 7.99 1.74 -15.67
C TYR A 85 8.54 2.50 -16.88
N TYR A 86 9.83 2.83 -16.87
CA TYR A 86 10.50 3.46 -18.00
C TYR A 86 10.36 2.61 -19.27
N GLN A 87 10.65 1.30 -19.23
CA GLN A 87 10.51 0.44 -20.40
C GLN A 87 9.07 0.42 -20.95
N LEU A 88 8.07 0.45 -20.07
CA LEU A 88 6.65 0.49 -20.45
C LEU A 88 6.21 1.86 -21.02
N ARG A 89 6.90 2.95 -20.67
CA ARG A 89 6.44 4.33 -20.93
C ARG A 89 7.38 5.18 -21.76
N LYS A 90 8.57 4.71 -22.12
CA LYS A 90 9.55 5.44 -22.95
C LYS A 90 8.98 5.92 -24.28
N ASN A 91 8.10 5.14 -24.90
CA ASN A 91 7.42 5.51 -26.16
C ASN A 91 6.42 6.67 -25.99
N LYS A 92 6.08 7.03 -24.74
CA LYS A 92 5.22 8.17 -24.39
C LYS A 92 6.03 9.37 -23.90
N GLY A 93 7.35 9.38 -24.10
CA GLY A 93 8.24 10.49 -23.77
C GLY A 93 8.80 10.47 -22.35
N VAL A 94 8.46 9.47 -21.53
CA VAL A 94 9.03 9.34 -20.17
C VAL A 94 10.49 8.94 -20.26
N ASN A 95 11.37 9.69 -19.61
CA ASN A 95 12.79 9.34 -19.46
C ASN A 95 13.06 8.57 -18.16
N SER A 96 14.27 8.03 -18.00
CA SER A 96 14.64 7.18 -16.85
C SER A 96 14.60 7.94 -15.52
N ASP A 97 15.09 9.19 -15.49
CA ASP A 97 15.10 10.01 -14.27
C ASP A 97 13.66 10.38 -13.84
N GLU A 98 12.82 10.74 -14.81
CA GLU A 98 11.39 11.00 -14.56
C GLU A 98 10.68 9.74 -14.04
N ALA A 99 10.96 8.57 -14.61
CA ALA A 99 10.42 7.31 -14.11
C ALA A 99 10.84 7.06 -12.65
N TYR A 100 12.10 7.31 -12.30
CA TYR A 100 12.57 7.17 -10.93
C TYR A 100 11.84 8.12 -9.97
N GLN A 101 11.73 9.41 -10.33
CA GLN A 101 11.02 10.41 -9.54
C GLN A 101 9.54 10.09 -9.37
N LEU A 102 8.88 9.60 -10.42
CA LEU A 102 7.48 9.18 -10.35
C LEU A 102 7.30 8.00 -9.39
N LEU A 103 8.21 7.02 -9.42
CA LEU A 103 8.10 5.83 -8.59
C LEU A 103 8.45 6.07 -7.12
N GLU A 104 9.02 7.23 -6.75
CA GLU A 104 9.05 7.68 -5.36
C GLU A 104 7.65 8.00 -4.80
N ASN A 105 6.68 8.28 -5.68
CA ASN A 105 5.29 8.53 -5.27
C ASN A 105 4.57 7.20 -5.02
N SER A 106 3.97 7.05 -3.84
CA SER A 106 3.23 5.85 -3.43
C SER A 106 2.18 5.39 -4.44
N LEU A 107 1.48 6.31 -5.11
CA LEU A 107 0.44 5.97 -6.09
C LEU A 107 1.02 5.28 -7.33
N TYR A 108 2.24 5.62 -7.72
CA TYR A 108 2.94 4.97 -8.84
C TYR A 108 3.65 3.70 -8.38
N PHE A 109 4.26 3.72 -7.19
CA PHE A 109 4.96 2.56 -6.64
C PHE A 109 4.03 1.38 -6.37
N GLY A 110 2.78 1.65 -5.96
CA GLY A 110 1.79 0.63 -5.63
C GLY A 110 0.89 0.17 -6.77
N ALA A 111 1.07 0.70 -7.99
CA ALA A 111 0.24 0.41 -9.17
C ALA A 111 0.69 -0.85 -9.92
#